data_AF-A0A8J3QLW8-F1
#
_entry.id   AF-A0A8J3QLW8-F1
#
_cell.length_a   1.000
_cell.length_b   1.000
_cell.length_c   1.000
_cell.angle_alpha   90.00
_cell.angle_beta   90.00
_cell.angle_gamma   90.00
#
_symmetry.space_group_name_H-M   'P 1'
#
loop_
_entity.id
_entity.type
_entity.pdbx_description
1 polymer ?
#
loop_
_entity_poly.entity_id
_entity_poly.type
_entity_poly.pdbx_seq_one_letter_code
_entity_poly.pdbx_strand_id
1 'polypeptide(L)'
;MADLRRDVRLDQPRVSRRVPVPKIDSETFGRFAEVFARFMGTPRFIAYMTIFVVVWIGLNIAGIYGLRWDPYPFILLNLFFSTQASYAAPLILLAQNRQADRDRVTMEEDRRRAAMQKADTEYLAREIASLRIALGEVATRDFVRSELVRLVEELDEAAARRQKSERKELRREARRAIRKAETEHLDEPFDDLDDDSALEENPPPFDRSGSTRPTPRHDPDQSSSRG
;
A
#
# COMPACT_ATOMS: atom_id res chain seq x y z
N MET A 1 -52.58 32.13 -65.95
CA MET A 1 -51.17 32.45 -65.63
C MET A 1 -50.92 32.04 -64.19
N ALA A 2 -50.53 30.79 -63.96
CA ALA A 2 -50.31 30.25 -62.61
C ALA A 2 -48.85 30.41 -62.20
N ASP A 3 -48.65 30.95 -61.00
CA ASP A 3 -47.40 31.26 -60.32
C ASP A 3 -46.34 30.14 -60.37
N LEU A 4 -45.14 30.48 -60.84
CA LEU A 4 -43.91 29.70 -60.64
C LEU A 4 -43.25 30.12 -59.32
N ARG A 5 -43.89 29.83 -58.19
CA ARG A 5 -43.21 29.87 -56.88
C ARG A 5 -42.58 28.51 -56.62
N ARG A 6 -41.28 28.39 -56.92
CA ARG A 6 -40.47 27.26 -56.47
C ARG A 6 -40.29 27.38 -54.95
N ASP A 7 -40.97 26.51 -54.21
CA ASP A 7 -40.70 26.30 -52.78
C ASP A 7 -39.27 25.80 -52.59
N VAL A 8 -38.37 26.71 -52.23
CA VAL A 8 -37.04 26.37 -51.71
C VAL A 8 -37.25 25.84 -50.30
N ARG A 9 -37.38 24.51 -50.17
CA ARG A 9 -37.48 23.85 -48.87
C ARG A 9 -36.19 24.09 -48.07
N LEU A 10 -36.30 24.89 -47.02
CA LEU A 10 -35.21 25.28 -46.09
C LEU A 10 -34.86 24.20 -45.06
N ASP A 11 -35.41 22.99 -45.20
CA ASP A 11 -35.38 21.92 -44.19
C ASP A 11 -34.31 20.84 -44.46
N GLN A 12 -33.48 21.01 -45.49
CA GLN A 12 -32.34 20.14 -45.72
C GLN A 12 -31.08 20.83 -45.22
N PRO A 13 -30.39 20.31 -44.19
CA PRO A 13 -29.09 20.84 -43.83
C PRO A 13 -28.19 20.73 -45.07
N ARG A 14 -27.75 21.87 -45.60
CA ARG A 14 -26.78 21.93 -46.69
C ARG A 14 -25.59 21.11 -46.25
N VAL A 15 -25.43 19.91 -46.82
CA VAL A 15 -24.22 19.10 -46.69
C VAL A 15 -23.08 19.99 -47.18
N SER A 16 -22.34 20.53 -46.22
CA SER A 16 -21.17 21.35 -46.46
C SER A 16 -20.27 20.54 -47.38
N ARG A 17 -20.09 21.05 -48.61
CA ARG A 17 -19.19 20.50 -49.60
C ARG A 17 -17.83 20.39 -48.91
N ARG A 18 -17.45 19.17 -48.50
CA ARG A 18 -16.15 18.91 -47.86
C ARG A 18 -15.10 19.36 -48.85
N VAL A 19 -14.53 20.53 -48.60
CA VAL A 19 -13.37 21.01 -49.33
C VAL A 19 -12.28 20.00 -49.03
N PRO A 20 -11.66 19.34 -50.03
CA PRO A 20 -10.55 18.44 -49.77
C PRO A 20 -9.40 19.29 -49.26
N VAL A 21 -9.27 19.37 -47.94
CA VAL A 21 -8.11 19.98 -47.30
C VAL A 21 -6.94 19.07 -47.62
N PRO A 22 -5.84 19.58 -48.21
CA PRO A 22 -4.65 18.78 -48.43
C PRO A 22 -4.23 18.16 -47.09
N LYS A 23 -4.19 16.83 -47.02
CA LYS A 23 -3.60 16.13 -45.88
C LYS A 23 -2.11 16.39 -45.93
N ILE A 24 -1.66 17.45 -45.27
CA ILE A 24 -0.23 17.67 -45.02
C ILE A 24 0.24 16.47 -44.20
N ASP A 25 1.28 15.77 -44.67
CA ASP A 25 1.86 14.61 -43.97
C ASP A 25 2.35 15.03 -42.58
N SER A 26 1.51 14.74 -41.59
CA SER A 26 1.72 15.11 -40.18
C SER A 26 2.95 14.43 -39.57
N GLU A 27 3.37 13.31 -40.14
CA GLU A 27 4.50 12.51 -39.67
C GLU A 27 5.86 13.12 -40.03
N THR A 28 6.03 13.61 -41.27
CA THR A 28 7.27 14.26 -41.72
C THR A 28 7.44 15.62 -41.06
N PHE A 29 6.38 16.41 -40.98
CA PHE A 29 6.38 17.69 -40.28
C PHE A 29 6.59 17.51 -38.77
N GLY A 30 6.04 16.43 -38.20
CA GLY A 30 6.20 16.09 -36.80
C GLY A 30 7.64 15.80 -36.38
N ARG A 31 8.38 15.04 -37.19
CA ARG A 31 9.81 14.81 -36.97
C ARG A 31 10.62 16.10 -37.09
N PHE A 32 10.31 16.94 -38.09
CA PHE A 32 10.97 18.22 -38.27
C PHE A 32 10.75 19.17 -37.08
N ALA A 33 9.50 19.29 -36.60
CA ALA A 33 9.15 20.12 -35.44
C ALA A 33 9.83 19.63 -34.16
N GLU A 34 9.97 18.31 -33.97
CA GLU A 34 10.67 17.74 -32.81
C GLU A 34 12.18 18.03 -32.83
N VAL A 35 12.81 18.00 -34.00
CA VAL A 35 14.20 18.41 -34.17
C VAL A 35 14.34 19.92 -33.92
N PHE A 36 13.45 20.73 -34.50
CA PHE A 36 13.44 22.19 -34.32
C PHE A 36 13.22 22.61 -32.86
N ALA A 37 12.31 21.94 -32.14
CA ALA A 37 12.05 22.19 -30.73
C ALA A 37 13.27 21.89 -29.85
N ARG A 38 13.93 20.74 -30.09
CA ARG A 38 15.19 20.41 -29.40
C ARG A 38 16.32 21.38 -29.73
N PHE A 39 16.37 21.86 -30.98
CA PHE A 39 17.38 22.81 -31.42
C PHE A 39 17.19 24.20 -30.79
N MET A 40 15.98 24.76 -30.79
CA MET A 40 15.69 26.08 -30.20
C MET A 40 15.80 26.10 -28.67
N GLY A 41 15.61 24.97 -27.98
CA GLY A 41 15.77 24.87 -26.52
C GLY A 41 17.22 24.81 -26.04
N THR A 42 18.20 24.77 -26.93
CA THR A 42 19.63 24.63 -26.57
C THR A 42 20.33 25.99 -26.50
N PRO A 43 21.14 26.30 -25.46
CA PRO A 43 21.86 27.58 -25.36
C PRO A 43 22.84 27.82 -26.52
N ARG A 44 23.25 26.76 -27.23
CA ARG A 44 24.06 26.83 -28.45
C ARG A 44 23.36 27.58 -29.58
N PHE A 45 22.05 27.50 -29.71
CA PHE A 45 21.29 28.20 -30.75
C PHE A 45 21.45 29.72 -30.63
N ILE A 46 21.30 30.23 -29.41
CA ILE A 46 21.46 31.67 -29.11
C ILE A 46 22.88 32.11 -29.47
N ALA A 47 23.91 31.33 -29.08
CA ALA A 47 25.30 31.63 -29.43
C ALA A 47 25.53 31.69 -30.94
N TYR A 48 25.02 30.73 -31.72
CA TYR A 48 25.12 30.75 -33.17
C TYR A 48 24.43 31.96 -33.80
N MET A 49 23.23 32.32 -33.32
CA MET A 49 22.49 33.48 -33.82
C MET A 49 23.22 34.80 -33.52
N THR A 50 23.80 34.93 -32.32
CA THR A 50 24.61 36.10 -31.97
C THR A 50 25.86 36.21 -32.85
N ILE A 51 26.57 35.10 -33.07
CA ILE A 51 27.75 35.06 -33.94
C ILE A 51 27.36 35.45 -35.37
N PHE A 52 26.25 34.91 -35.89
CA PHE A 52 25.75 35.26 -37.22
C PHE A 52 25.50 36.76 -37.37
N VAL A 53 24.84 37.39 -36.40
CA VAL A 53 24.58 38.85 -36.41
C VAL A 53 25.89 39.64 -36.35
N VAL A 54 26.82 39.28 -35.47
CA VAL A 54 28.12 39.95 -35.36
C VAL A 54 28.93 39.83 -36.65
N VAL A 55 28.96 38.64 -37.25
CA VAL A 55 29.64 38.40 -38.54
C VAL A 55 28.97 39.21 -39.64
N TRP A 56 27.64 39.26 -39.72
CA TRP A 56 26.91 40.04 -40.72
C TRP A 56 27.24 41.54 -40.64
N ILE A 57 27.22 42.09 -39.42
CA ILE A 57 27.58 43.49 -39.16
C ILE A 57 29.06 43.70 -39.52
N GLY A 58 29.95 42.80 -39.10
CA GLY A 58 31.39 42.86 -39.39
C GLY A 58 31.70 42.86 -40.89
N LEU A 59 31.07 41.97 -41.67
CA LEU A 59 31.21 41.90 -43.13
C LEU A 59 30.71 43.19 -43.80
N ASN A 60 29.61 43.77 -43.32
CA ASN A 60 29.06 45.02 -43.84
C ASN A 60 29.93 46.25 -43.52
N ILE A 61 30.49 46.32 -42.31
CA ILE A 61 31.40 47.41 -41.90
C ILE A 61 32.74 47.28 -42.63
N ALA A 62 33.29 46.07 -42.74
CA ALA A 62 34.54 45.80 -43.45
C ALA A 62 34.45 46.16 -44.94
N GLY A 63 33.24 46.32 -45.49
CA GLY A 63 33.03 46.77 -46.86
C GLY A 63 33.77 45.87 -47.83
N ILE A 64 33.65 44.55 -47.65
CA ILE A 64 34.29 43.58 -48.54
C ILE A 64 33.82 43.89 -49.98
N TYR A 65 34.78 44.22 -50.86
CA TYR A 65 34.61 44.72 -52.23
C TYR A 65 34.23 46.21 -52.43
N GLY A 66 34.33 47.07 -51.41
CA GLY A 66 34.02 48.51 -51.54
C GLY A 66 32.54 48.84 -51.74
N LEU A 67 31.68 47.81 -51.86
CA LEU A 67 30.24 47.93 -51.84
C LEU A 67 29.72 47.73 -50.42
N ARG A 68 29.06 48.75 -49.88
CA ARG A 68 28.27 48.64 -48.64
C ARG A 68 26.96 47.92 -48.97
N TRP A 69 26.96 46.60 -48.81
CA TRP A 69 25.81 45.74 -49.16
C TRP A 69 24.56 46.03 -48.31
N ASP A 70 24.71 46.40 -47.05
CA ASP A 70 23.62 46.77 -46.12
C ASP A 70 24.09 47.91 -45.17
N PRO A 71 24.00 49.19 -45.59
CA PRO A 71 24.37 50.33 -44.75
C PRO A 71 23.49 50.46 -43.50
N TYR A 72 24.01 51.07 -42.43
CA TYR A 72 23.24 51.38 -41.22
C TYR A 72 21.95 52.13 -41.60
N PRO A 73 20.73 51.66 -41.23
CA PRO A 73 20.39 50.77 -40.09
C PRO A 73 20.14 49.27 -40.41
N PHE A 74 20.85 48.67 -41.38
CA PHE A 74 20.79 47.23 -41.71
C PHE A 74 19.38 46.73 -42.10
N ILE A 75 18.82 47.28 -43.19
CA ILE A 75 17.45 46.98 -43.63
C ILE A 75 17.28 45.52 -44.05
N LEU A 76 18.30 44.91 -44.65
CA LEU A 76 18.22 43.52 -45.11
C LEU A 76 18.20 42.53 -43.95
N LEU A 77 19.02 42.80 -42.92
CA LEU A 77 19.00 41.99 -41.69
C LEU A 77 17.64 42.07 -41.00
N ASN A 78 17.06 43.27 -40.89
CA ASN A 78 15.73 43.44 -40.33
C ASN A 78 14.65 42.73 -41.16
N LEU A 79 14.71 42.83 -42.49
CA LEU A 79 13.78 42.14 -43.37
C LEU A 79 13.85 40.62 -43.16
N PHE A 80 15.05 40.06 -43.06
CA PHE A 80 15.24 38.64 -42.78
C PHE A 80 14.62 38.22 -41.44
N PHE A 81 14.83 38.99 -40.37
CA PHE A 81 14.20 38.72 -39.07
C PHE A 81 12.68 38.84 -39.11
N SER A 82 12.13 39.83 -39.83
CA SER A 82 10.69 39.96 -40.00
C SER A 82 10.09 38.76 -40.75
N THR A 83 10.74 38.31 -41.82
CA THR A 83 10.33 37.08 -42.52
C THR A 83 10.48 35.85 -41.63
N GLN A 84 11.55 35.78 -40.82
CA GLN A 84 11.80 34.68 -39.89
C GLN A 84 10.66 34.53 -38.87
N ALA A 85 10.24 35.64 -38.26
CA ALA A 85 9.09 35.64 -37.35
C ALA A 85 7.78 35.28 -38.07
N SER A 86 7.58 35.79 -39.29
CA SER A 86 6.35 35.55 -40.06
C SER A 86 6.16 34.07 -40.43
N TYR A 87 7.22 33.35 -40.81
CA TYR A 87 7.12 31.91 -41.10
C TYR A 87 7.12 31.05 -39.83
N ALA A 88 7.67 31.55 -38.72
CA ALA A 88 7.66 30.83 -37.45
C ALA A 88 6.24 30.65 -36.91
N ALA A 89 5.38 31.67 -37.01
CA ALA A 89 4.00 31.61 -36.51
C ALA A 89 3.17 30.41 -37.01
N PRO A 90 3.08 30.12 -38.32
CA PRO A 90 2.35 28.95 -38.81
C PRO A 90 3.03 27.62 -38.43
N LEU A 91 4.37 27.58 -38.36
CA LEU A 91 5.07 26.37 -37.90
C LEU A 91 4.79 26.06 -36.43
N ILE A 92 4.79 27.10 -35.59
CA ILE A 92 4.48 27.01 -34.17
C ILE A 92 3.03 26.57 -33.97
N LEU A 93 2.08 27.14 -34.73
CA LEU A 93 0.66 26.78 -34.65
C LEU A 93 0.44 25.30 -34.99
N LEU A 94 1.10 24.77 -36.03
CA LEU A 94 1.02 23.35 -36.37
C LEU A 94 1.68 22.46 -35.30
N ALA A 95 2.83 22.89 -34.75
CA ALA A 95 3.50 22.17 -33.67
C ALA A 95 2.62 22.11 -32.40
N GLN A 96 1.92 23.21 -32.09
CA GLN A 96 1.00 23.33 -30.96
C GLN A 96 -0.24 22.45 -31.13
N ASN A 97 -0.88 22.42 -32.31
CA ASN A 97 -2.03 21.53 -32.56
C ASN A 97 -1.69 20.06 -32.27
N ARG A 98 -0.50 19.61 -32.70
CA ARG A 98 -0.06 18.23 -32.47
C ARG A 98 0.33 17.97 -31.00
N GLN A 99 0.86 18.98 -30.31
CA GLN A 99 1.10 18.87 -28.87
C GLN A 99 -0.23 18.73 -28.12
N ALA A 100 -1.22 19.55 -28.46
CA ALA A 100 -2.56 19.48 -27.89
C ALA A 100 -3.26 18.13 -28.15
N ASP A 101 -3.07 17.54 -29.34
CA ASP A 101 -3.60 16.20 -29.65
C ASP A 101 -2.95 15.11 -28.78
N ARG A 102 -1.63 15.15 -28.60
CA ARG A 102 -0.92 14.21 -27.71
C ARG A 102 -1.32 14.40 -26.24
N ASP A 103 -1.41 15.64 -25.80
CA ASP A 103 -1.82 15.99 -24.45
C ASP A 103 -3.26 15.51 -24.20
N ARG A 104 -4.14 15.63 -25.20
CA ARG A 104 -5.52 15.11 -25.11
C ARG A 104 -5.56 13.59 -24.92
N VAL A 105 -4.81 12.82 -25.72
CA VAL A 105 -4.76 11.35 -25.58
C VAL A 105 -4.22 10.97 -24.20
N THR A 106 -3.15 11.64 -23.75
CA THR A 106 -2.56 11.41 -22.43
C THR A 106 -3.56 11.68 -21.31
N MET A 107 -4.32 12.77 -21.41
CA MET A 107 -5.36 13.13 -20.44
C MET A 107 -6.54 12.15 -20.44
N GLU A 108 -6.92 11.61 -21.61
CA GLU A 108 -7.95 10.58 -21.71
C GLU A 108 -7.50 9.26 -21.07
N GLU A 109 -6.24 8.84 -21.30
CA GLU A 109 -5.66 7.67 -20.64
C GLU A 109 -5.55 7.83 -19.13
N ASP A 110 -5.07 8.99 -18.65
CA ASP A 110 -4.95 9.25 -17.22
C ASP A 110 -6.32 9.26 -16.52
N ARG A 111 -7.35 9.85 -17.15
CA ARG A 111 -8.73 9.75 -16.65
C ARG A 111 -9.20 8.30 -16.55
N ARG A 112 -8.91 7.49 -17.57
CA ARG A 112 -9.27 6.07 -17.57
C ARG A 112 -8.56 5.30 -16.45
N ARG A 113 -7.26 5.54 -16.27
CA ARG A 113 -6.47 4.94 -15.18
C ARG A 113 -6.99 5.37 -13.80
N ALA A 114 -7.28 6.66 -13.61
CA ALA A 114 -7.85 7.16 -12.36
C ALA A 114 -9.22 6.54 -12.05
N ALA A 115 -10.07 6.35 -13.07
CA ALA A 115 -11.35 5.68 -12.90
C ALA A 115 -11.18 4.20 -12.49
N MET A 116 -10.23 3.48 -13.10
CA MET A 116 -9.90 2.09 -12.72
C MET A 116 -9.36 2.02 -11.28
N GLN A 117 -8.40 2.87 -10.93
CA GLN A 117 -7.83 2.91 -9.57
C GLN A 117 -8.90 3.21 -8.52
N LYS A 118 -9.83 4.10 -8.81
CA LYS A 118 -10.98 4.37 -7.94
C LYS A 118 -11.84 3.12 -7.75
N ALA A 119 -12.19 2.43 -8.85
CA ALA A 119 -12.98 1.21 -8.79
C ALA A 119 -12.27 0.08 -8.02
N ASP A 120 -10.97 -0.11 -8.23
CA ASP A 120 -10.17 -1.10 -7.49
C ASP A 120 -10.12 -0.77 -6.00
N THR A 121 -9.99 0.51 -5.64
CA THR A 121 -9.99 0.97 -4.24
C THR A 121 -11.36 0.75 -3.60
N GLU A 122 -12.46 1.06 -4.30
CA GLU A 122 -13.81 0.80 -3.82
C GLU A 122 -14.09 -0.70 -3.65
N TYR A 123 -13.60 -1.53 -4.58
CA TYR A 123 -13.68 -2.98 -4.49
C TYR A 123 -12.92 -3.50 -3.26
N LEU A 124 -11.65 -3.13 -3.10
CA LEU A 124 -10.84 -3.52 -1.94
C LEU A 124 -11.45 -3.04 -0.62
N ALA A 125 -11.98 -1.81 -0.57
CA ALA A 125 -12.66 -1.30 0.62
C ALA A 125 -13.90 -2.13 0.97
N ARG A 126 -14.68 -2.55 -0.05
CA ARG A 126 -15.83 -3.42 0.14
C ARG A 126 -15.44 -4.82 0.61
N GLU A 127 -14.36 -5.37 0.05
CA GLU A 127 -13.85 -6.68 0.42
C GLU A 127 -13.26 -6.70 1.84
N ILE A 128 -12.56 -5.63 2.23
CA ILE A 128 -12.09 -5.45 3.60
C ILE A 128 -13.27 -5.30 4.56
N ALA A 129 -14.32 -4.57 4.18
CA ALA A 129 -15.52 -4.42 4.99
C ALA A 129 -16.27 -5.75 5.17
N SER A 130 -16.45 -6.54 4.10
CA SER A 130 -17.08 -7.86 4.17
C SER A 130 -16.24 -8.83 4.99
N LEU A 131 -14.91 -8.86 4.79
CA LEU A 131 -13.98 -9.65 5.58
C LEU A 131 -14.03 -9.26 7.07
N ARG A 132 -14.09 -7.97 7.37
CA ARG A 132 -14.21 -7.47 8.75
C ARG A 132 -15.50 -7.92 9.42
N ILE A 133 -16.62 -7.94 8.70
CA ILE A 133 -17.91 -8.45 9.22
C ILE A 133 -17.81 -9.95 9.48
N ALA A 134 -17.33 -10.72 8.50
CA ALA A 134 -17.17 -12.18 8.63
C ALA A 134 -16.22 -12.55 9.78
N LEU A 135 -15.10 -11.84 9.93
CA LEU A 135 -14.19 -12.01 11.06
C LEU A 135 -14.80 -11.53 12.38
N GLY A 136 -15.61 -10.46 12.38
CA GLY A 136 -16.31 -9.99 13.58
C GLY A 136 -17.29 -11.03 14.12
N GLU A 137 -17.98 -11.76 13.24
CA GLU A 137 -18.89 -12.85 13.62
C GLU A 137 -18.15 -14.07 14.18
N VAL A 138 -17.00 -14.44 13.61
CA VAL A 138 -16.23 -15.65 14.02
C VAL A 138 -15.26 -15.36 15.19
N ALA A 139 -14.78 -14.14 15.34
CA ALA A 139 -13.84 -13.74 16.39
C ALA A 139 -14.53 -12.88 17.47
N THR A 140 -15.77 -13.20 17.84
CA THR A 140 -16.35 -12.57 19.04
C THR A 140 -15.46 -12.94 20.23
N ARG A 141 -15.07 -11.96 21.05
CA ARG A 141 -14.22 -12.15 22.26
C ARG A 141 -14.68 -13.35 23.09
N ASP A 142 -15.99 -13.55 23.19
CA ASP A 142 -16.58 -14.64 23.96
C ASP A 142 -16.40 -16.01 23.32
N PHE A 143 -16.41 -16.12 21.99
CA PHE A 143 -16.11 -17.37 21.27
C PHE A 143 -14.63 -17.75 21.40
N VAL A 144 -13.73 -16.79 21.19
CA VAL A 144 -12.29 -17.02 21.37
C VAL A 144 -11.99 -17.38 22.83
N ARG A 145 -12.64 -16.69 23.78
CA ARG A 145 -12.55 -17.01 25.20
C ARG A 145 -13.11 -18.40 25.51
N SER A 146 -14.26 -18.78 24.96
CA SER A 146 -14.85 -20.10 25.22
C SER A 146 -13.98 -21.21 24.68
N GLU A 147 -13.39 -21.07 23.49
CA GLU A 147 -12.51 -22.11 22.95
C GLU A 147 -11.16 -22.16 23.67
N LEU A 148 -10.60 -21.02 24.11
CA LEU A 148 -9.43 -21.04 24.98
C LEU A 148 -9.73 -21.73 26.32
N VAL A 149 -10.88 -21.44 26.94
CA VAL A 149 -11.30 -22.10 28.18
C VAL A 149 -11.49 -23.60 27.97
N ARG A 150 -12.17 -24.00 26.89
CA ARG A 150 -12.41 -25.40 26.55
C ARG A 150 -11.11 -26.17 26.33
N LEU A 151 -10.15 -25.58 25.61
CA LEU A 151 -8.83 -26.17 25.39
C LEU A 151 -8.04 -26.31 26.70
N VAL A 152 -8.12 -25.31 27.60
CA VAL A 152 -7.50 -25.38 28.93
C VAL A 152 -8.13 -26.49 29.77
N GLU A 153 -9.45 -26.60 29.77
CA GLU A 153 -10.17 -27.63 30.52
C GLU A 153 -9.87 -29.04 30.01
N GLU A 154 -9.75 -29.21 28.69
CA GLU A 154 -9.33 -30.47 28.07
C GLU A 154 -7.90 -30.87 28.46
N LEU A 155 -6.98 -29.89 28.54
CA LEU A 155 -5.60 -30.12 29.01
C LEU A 155 -5.56 -30.50 30.50
N ASP A 156 -6.34 -29.83 31.36
CA ASP A 156 -6.43 -30.13 32.79
C ASP A 156 -7.03 -31.52 33.03
N GLU A 157 -8.08 -31.88 32.29
CA GLU A 157 -8.64 -33.24 32.33
C GLU A 157 -7.62 -34.29 31.89
N ALA A 158 -6.88 -34.03 30.81
CA ALA A 158 -5.84 -34.93 30.33
C ALA A 158 -4.73 -35.10 31.38
N ALA A 159 -4.33 -34.02 32.06
CA ALA A 159 -3.36 -34.05 33.16
C ALA A 159 -3.89 -34.85 34.36
N ALA A 160 -5.14 -34.62 34.76
CA ALA A 160 -5.77 -35.35 35.87
C ALA A 160 -5.91 -36.85 35.57
N ARG A 161 -6.21 -37.22 34.32
CA ARG A 161 -6.23 -38.63 33.87
C ARG A 161 -4.85 -39.28 34.01
N ARG A 162 -3.79 -38.58 33.59
CA ARG A 162 -2.39 -39.05 33.75
C ARG A 162 -2.01 -39.25 35.21
N GLN A 163 -2.31 -38.29 36.09
CA GLN A 163 -2.04 -38.42 37.53
C GLN A 163 -2.83 -39.57 38.16
N LYS A 164 -4.09 -39.80 37.74
CA LYS A 164 -4.93 -40.88 38.27
C LYS A 164 -4.44 -42.26 37.81
N SER A 165 -3.89 -42.39 36.59
CA SER A 165 -3.23 -43.62 36.14
C SER A 165 -1.96 -43.88 36.94
N GLU A 166 -1.09 -42.89 37.11
CA GLU A 166 0.14 -43.02 37.91
C GLU A 166 -0.19 -43.42 39.36
N ARG A 167 -1.16 -42.76 39.99
CA ARG A 167 -1.56 -43.10 41.38
C ARG A 167 -2.17 -44.50 41.48
N LYS A 168 -2.88 -44.98 40.46
CA LYS A 168 -3.38 -46.36 40.40
C LYS A 168 -2.25 -47.37 40.26
N GLU A 169 -1.22 -47.05 39.48
CA GLU A 169 -0.03 -47.89 39.34
C GLU A 169 0.74 -47.97 40.64
N LEU A 170 1.08 -46.83 41.26
CA LEU A 170 1.75 -46.78 42.56
C LEU A 170 0.99 -47.56 43.64
N ARG A 171 -0.34 -47.43 43.69
CA ARG A 171 -1.17 -48.18 44.66
C ARG A 171 -1.21 -49.69 44.35
N ARG A 172 -1.13 -50.08 43.08
CA ARG A 172 -1.02 -51.50 42.69
C ARG A 172 0.35 -52.06 43.05
N GLU A 173 1.41 -51.30 42.84
CA GLU A 173 2.79 -51.65 43.23
C GLU A 173 2.93 -51.77 44.75
N ALA A 174 2.45 -50.79 45.52
CA ALA A 174 2.45 -50.84 46.98
C ALA A 174 1.68 -52.08 47.51
N ARG A 175 0.51 -52.39 46.93
CA ARG A 175 -0.25 -53.61 47.28
C ARG A 175 0.45 -54.92 46.88
N ARG A 176 1.30 -54.90 45.86
CA ARG A 176 2.13 -56.06 45.49
C ARG A 176 3.31 -56.20 46.46
N ALA A 177 3.94 -55.09 46.83
CA ALA A 177 5.02 -55.05 47.82
C ALA A 177 4.56 -55.54 49.20
N ILE A 178 3.40 -55.08 49.69
CA ILE A 178 2.83 -55.52 50.96
C ILE A 178 2.56 -57.02 50.96
N ARG A 179 1.90 -57.54 49.91
CA ARG A 179 1.66 -58.99 49.79
C ARG A 179 2.96 -59.80 49.74
N LYS A 180 3.99 -59.26 49.09
CA LYS A 180 5.30 -59.91 49.02
C LYS A 180 5.97 -59.98 50.40
N ALA A 181 5.90 -58.90 51.18
CA ALA A 181 6.41 -58.86 52.56
C ALA A 181 5.63 -59.80 53.50
N GLU A 182 4.30 -59.88 53.34
CA GLU A 182 3.44 -60.80 54.11
C GLU A 182 3.76 -62.28 53.80
N THR A 183 4.11 -62.60 52.56
CA THR A 183 4.57 -63.96 52.20
C THR A 183 6.01 -64.26 52.63
N GLU A 184 6.82 -63.24 52.94
CA GLU A 184 8.22 -63.39 53.39
C GLU A 184 8.31 -63.56 54.93
N HIS A 185 7.29 -63.10 55.68
CA HIS A 185 7.24 -63.19 57.15
C HIS A 185 6.74 -64.53 57.70
N LEU A 186 6.44 -65.52 56.85
CA LEU A 186 6.00 -66.87 57.27
C LEU A 186 7.16 -67.87 57.52
N ASP A 187 8.42 -67.43 57.40
CA ASP A 187 9.62 -68.28 57.51
C ASP A 187 10.55 -67.96 58.71
N GLU A 188 10.08 -67.28 59.77
CA GLU A 188 10.85 -67.19 61.03
C GLU A 188 10.25 -68.09 62.14
N PRO A 189 11.04 -68.98 62.77
CA PRO A 189 10.57 -69.78 63.88
C PRO A 189 10.55 -68.93 65.16
N PHE A 190 9.37 -68.76 65.73
CA PHE A 190 9.17 -68.23 67.07
C PHE A 190 9.83 -69.14 68.11
N ASP A 191 10.69 -68.56 68.95
CA ASP A 191 11.09 -69.13 70.24
C ASP A 191 10.63 -68.14 71.32
N ASP A 192 9.93 -68.69 72.31
CA ASP A 192 9.31 -67.95 73.42
C ASP A 192 10.37 -67.26 74.29
N LEU A 193 9.98 -66.21 75.02
CA LEU A 193 10.27 -66.03 76.45
C LEU A 193 9.63 -64.76 77.01
N ASP A 194 9.05 -64.93 78.19
CA ASP A 194 8.40 -63.95 79.06
C ASP A 194 9.33 -62.82 79.52
N ASP A 195 8.77 -61.64 79.86
CA ASP A 195 9.03 -61.01 81.18
C ASP A 195 8.07 -59.83 81.47
N ASP A 196 7.71 -59.74 82.75
CA ASP A 196 6.85 -58.78 83.41
C ASP A 196 7.38 -57.33 83.38
N SER A 197 6.48 -56.35 83.39
CA SER A 197 6.43 -55.33 84.48
C SER A 197 5.36 -54.27 84.23
N ALA A 198 4.56 -54.05 85.28
CA ALA A 198 3.59 -52.98 85.44
C ALA A 198 4.24 -51.59 85.44
N LEU A 199 3.46 -50.54 85.12
CA LEU A 199 3.22 -49.35 85.97
C LEU A 199 2.25 -48.37 85.26
N GLU A 200 1.02 -48.36 85.77
CA GLU A 200 0.21 -47.20 86.18
C GLU A 200 0.60 -45.78 85.70
N GLU A 201 -0.32 -45.03 85.07
CA GLU A 201 -0.88 -43.73 85.55
C GLU A 201 -1.93 -43.16 84.57
N ASN A 202 -2.94 -42.44 85.09
CA ASN A 202 -4.04 -41.76 84.37
C ASN A 202 -4.27 -40.38 85.07
N PRO A 203 -5.14 -39.46 84.58
CA PRO A 203 -5.14 -38.46 83.48
C PRO A 203 -4.95 -37.00 84.05
N PRO A 204 -5.51 -35.83 83.59
CA PRO A 204 -6.22 -35.34 82.37
C PRO A 204 -5.68 -33.94 81.85
N PRO A 205 -6.46 -32.89 81.46
CA PRO A 205 -7.08 -32.55 80.15
C PRO A 205 -6.75 -31.11 79.56
N PHE A 206 -7.42 -30.73 78.45
CA PHE A 206 -7.55 -29.37 77.80
C PHE A 206 -6.31 -28.82 77.04
N ASP A 207 -6.38 -28.01 75.97
CA ASP A 207 -7.21 -26.82 75.69
C ASP A 207 -7.43 -26.56 74.17
N ARG A 208 -8.50 -25.81 73.89
CA ARG A 208 -8.89 -25.11 72.66
C ARG A 208 -7.88 -24.00 72.29
N SER A 209 -8.10 -23.42 71.10
CA SER A 209 -7.81 -22.02 70.70
C SER A 209 -6.76 -21.86 69.62
N GLY A 210 -7.15 -21.17 68.54
CA GLY A 210 -6.26 -20.79 67.45
C GLY A 210 -6.98 -20.33 66.18
N SER A 211 -8.00 -19.49 66.32
CA SER A 211 -8.52 -18.65 65.24
C SER A 211 -7.38 -17.81 64.64
N THR A 212 -7.31 -17.70 63.31
CA THR A 212 -7.31 -16.40 62.60
C THR A 212 -7.16 -16.56 61.07
N ARG A 213 -8.19 -16.12 60.34
CA ARG A 213 -8.05 -15.38 59.07
C ARG A 213 -8.22 -13.90 59.44
N PRO A 214 -7.55 -12.93 58.77
CA PRO A 214 -8.19 -12.35 57.58
C PRO A 214 -7.22 -11.87 56.45
N THR A 215 -7.84 -11.61 55.30
CA THR A 215 -7.48 -10.85 54.07
C THR A 215 -6.98 -9.40 54.32
N PRO A 216 -6.85 -8.51 53.30
CA PRO A 216 -6.10 -8.50 52.03
C PRO A 216 -5.13 -7.28 51.96
N ARG A 217 -4.24 -7.15 50.95
CA ARG A 217 -3.60 -5.85 50.66
C ARG A 217 -3.60 -5.52 49.17
N HIS A 218 -4.27 -4.42 48.90
CA HIS A 218 -4.31 -3.63 47.69
C HIS A 218 -3.09 -2.69 47.73
N ASP A 219 -2.31 -2.59 46.66
CA ASP A 219 -1.47 -1.42 46.38
C ASP A 219 -1.87 -0.89 45.00
N PRO A 220 -2.33 0.37 44.90
CA PRO A 220 -2.33 1.12 43.67
C PRO A 220 -1.05 1.96 43.56
N ASP A 221 -0.81 2.42 42.33
CA ASP A 221 0.06 3.55 41.98
C ASP A 221 1.54 3.21 41.68
N GLN A 222 1.85 3.22 40.38
CA GLN A 222 2.99 3.96 39.87
C GLN A 222 2.65 4.53 38.50
N SER A 223 2.17 5.77 38.52
CA SER A 223 2.35 6.70 37.41
C SER A 223 3.84 6.93 37.09
N SER A 224 4.20 6.82 35.81
CA SER A 224 5.37 7.46 35.19
C SER A 224 5.13 7.41 33.68
N SER A 225 4.58 8.45 33.05
CA SER A 225 5.25 9.71 32.67
C SER A 225 6.55 9.46 31.90
N ARG A 226 6.46 9.56 30.57
CA ARG A 226 7.50 9.80 29.53
C ARG A 226 6.91 9.31 28.21
N GLY A 227 6.79 10.08 27.14
CA GLY A 227 7.15 11.44 26.76
C GLY A 227 6.71 11.61 25.31
#